data_AF-A0A925Q580-F1
#
_entry.id   AF-A0A925Q580-F1
#
_cell.length_a   1.000
_cell.length_b   1.000
_cell.length_c   1.000
_cell.angle_alpha   90.00
_cell.angle_beta   90.00
_cell.angle_gamma   90.00
#
_symmetry.space_group_name_H-M   'P 1'
#
loop_
_entity.id
_entity.type
_entity.pdbx_description
1 polymer ?
#
loop_
_entity_poly.entity_id
_entity_poly.type
_entity_poly.pdbx_seq_one_letter_code
_entity_poly.pdbx_strand_id
1 'polypeptide(L)'
;MGQSCRFDDECREGACNAPIGGATRGTCVCNSDGDCGSGKYCDEGIDLKVNACRAKLNNGAKCGSAGSVGNDHKCKSGECSGFPKYECK
;
A
#
# COMPACT_ATOMS: atom_id res chain seq x y z
N MET A 1 -6.08 -8.42 2.87
CA MET A 1 -5.36 -8.50 1.58
C MET A 1 -4.51 -9.75 1.55
N GLY A 2 -4.25 -10.33 0.38
CA GLY A 2 -3.65 -11.67 0.26
C GLY A 2 -4.67 -12.80 0.03
N GLN A 3 -5.95 -12.48 -0.14
CA GLN A 3 -6.95 -13.46 -0.56
C GLN A 3 -6.88 -13.66 -2.07
N SER A 4 -7.03 -14.90 -2.53
CA SER A 4 -7.14 -15.18 -3.95
C SER A 4 -8.45 -14.60 -4.49
N CYS A 5 -8.39 -13.84 -5.57
CA CYS A 5 -9.53 -13.19 -6.22
C CYS A 5 -9.50 -13.43 -7.73
N ARG A 6 -10.63 -13.33 -8.41
CA ARG A 6 -10.71 -13.27 -9.88
C ARG A 6 -11.23 -11.91 -10.37
N PHE A 7 -12.06 -11.27 -9.56
CA PHE A 7 -12.65 -9.96 -9.84
C PHE A 7 -12.46 -9.03 -8.66
N ASP A 8 -12.46 -7.72 -8.91
CA ASP A 8 -12.29 -6.70 -7.87
C ASP A 8 -13.36 -6.79 -6.77
N ASP A 9 -14.59 -7.19 -7.13
CA ASP A 9 -15.72 -7.35 -6.20
C ASP A 9 -15.48 -8.43 -5.12
N GLU A 10 -14.58 -9.39 -5.36
CA GLU A 10 -14.20 -10.39 -4.35
C GLU A 10 -13.29 -9.79 -3.25
N CYS A 11 -12.72 -8.61 -3.49
CA CYS A 11 -11.82 -7.94 -2.57
C CYS A 11 -12.59 -6.97 -1.68
N ARG A 12 -12.76 -7.33 -0.40
CA ARG A 12 -13.41 -6.47 0.62
C ARG A 12 -12.78 -5.08 0.75
N GLU A 13 -11.47 -4.98 0.52
CA GLU A 13 -10.71 -3.74 0.41
C GLU A 13 -9.66 -3.97 -0.70
N GLY A 14 -9.46 -2.98 -1.59
CA GLY A 14 -8.53 -3.08 -2.71
C GLY A 14 -9.10 -3.50 -4.05
N ALA A 15 -8.18 -3.80 -4.97
CA ALA A 15 -8.42 -4.30 -6.31
C ALA A 15 -7.83 -5.72 -6.47
N CYS A 16 -8.34 -6.47 -7.44
CA CYS A 16 -7.82 -7.78 -7.77
C CYS A 16 -6.74 -7.68 -8.85
N ASN A 17 -5.52 -8.18 -8.59
CA ASN A 17 -4.48 -8.21 -9.63
C ASN A 17 -4.65 -9.34 -10.66
N ALA A 18 -5.80 -10.01 -10.69
CA ALA A 18 -6.04 -11.12 -11.62
C ALA A 18 -5.94 -10.63 -13.07
N PRO A 19 -5.38 -11.45 -13.97
CA PRO A 19 -5.32 -11.09 -15.38
C PRO A 19 -6.74 -10.94 -15.95
N ILE A 20 -6.88 -9.93 -16.82
CA ILE A 20 -8.16 -9.54 -17.44
C ILE A 20 -8.83 -10.78 -18.06
N GLY A 21 -10.05 -11.07 -17.61
CA GLY A 21 -10.83 -12.23 -18.03
C GLY A 21 -10.86 -13.41 -17.04
N GLY A 22 -10.27 -13.28 -15.85
CA GLY A 22 -10.40 -14.28 -14.77
C GLY A 22 -9.73 -15.63 -15.06
N ALA A 23 -8.83 -15.65 -16.06
CA ALA A 23 -8.14 -16.85 -16.54
C ALA A 23 -7.36 -17.56 -15.43
N THR A 24 -6.81 -16.80 -14.47
CA THR A 24 -6.19 -17.32 -13.24
C THR A 24 -6.63 -16.49 -12.03
N ARG A 25 -6.61 -17.12 -10.85
CA ARG A 25 -6.85 -16.42 -9.58
C ARG A 25 -5.68 -15.48 -9.31
N GLY A 26 -5.94 -14.18 -9.28
CA GLY A 26 -5.05 -13.16 -8.76
C GLY A 26 -5.13 -13.07 -7.24
N THR A 27 -4.55 -11.99 -6.71
CA THR A 27 -4.58 -11.70 -5.27
C THR A 27 -5.16 -10.32 -5.04
N CYS A 28 -5.96 -10.17 -3.97
CA CYS A 28 -6.45 -8.88 -3.53
C CYS A 28 -5.29 -8.02 -3.05
N VAL A 29 -5.05 -6.95 -3.78
CA VAL A 29 -3.99 -5.97 -3.58
C VAL A 29 -4.57 -4.56 -3.50
N CYS A 30 -3.79 -3.56 -3.11
CA CYS A 30 -4.17 -2.15 -3.26
C CYS A 30 -3.49 -1.52 -4.47
N ASN A 31 -4.14 -0.57 -5.14
CA ASN A 31 -3.48 0.25 -6.17
C ASN A 31 -3.10 1.64 -5.63
N SER A 32 -3.86 2.17 -4.69
CA SER A 32 -3.59 3.48 -4.09
C SER A 32 -4.07 3.52 -2.65
N ASP A 33 -3.66 4.52 -1.88
CA ASP A 33 -4.10 4.68 -0.48
C ASP A 33 -5.63 4.76 -0.35
N GLY A 34 -6.31 5.29 -1.38
CA GLY A 34 -7.76 5.37 -1.43
C GLY A 34 -8.46 4.01 -1.36
N ASP A 35 -7.82 2.94 -1.83
CA ASP A 35 -8.33 1.57 -1.72
C ASP A 35 -8.34 1.05 -0.28
N CYS A 36 -7.48 1.61 0.58
CA CYS A 36 -7.18 1.05 1.89
C CYS A 36 -8.07 1.57 3.02
N GLY A 37 -9.01 2.47 2.71
CA GLY A 37 -9.83 3.12 3.72
C GLY A 37 -9.05 4.12 4.58
N SER A 38 -9.78 4.96 5.32
CA SER A 38 -9.18 6.03 6.12
C SER A 38 -8.25 5.49 7.21
N GLY A 39 -7.00 5.96 7.23
CA GLY A 39 -5.99 5.58 8.23
C GLY A 39 -5.09 4.41 7.82
N LYS A 40 -5.23 3.88 6.61
CA LYS A 40 -4.28 2.95 6.00
C LYS A 40 -3.62 3.59 4.78
N TYR A 41 -2.50 3.04 4.36
CA TYR A 41 -1.79 3.38 3.12
C TYR A 41 -1.61 2.12 2.30
N CYS A 42 -1.52 2.28 0.99
CA CYS A 42 -1.17 1.19 0.10
C CYS A 42 0.35 1.05 0.07
N ASP A 43 0.85 -0.08 0.57
CA ASP A 43 2.26 -0.42 0.45
C ASP A 43 2.50 -0.93 -0.97
N GLU A 44 2.59 0.01 -1.92
CA GLU A 44 3.01 -0.25 -3.29
C GLU A 44 4.51 -0.58 -3.31
N GLY A 45 4.81 -1.86 -3.18
CA GLY A 45 6.16 -2.35 -3.43
C GLY A 45 6.45 -2.27 -4.92
N ILE A 46 7.70 -1.97 -5.29
CA ILE A 46 8.19 -2.11 -6.68
C ILE A 46 7.93 -3.54 -7.20
N ASP A 47 7.82 -4.52 -6.30
CA ASP A 47 7.28 -5.84 -6.59
C ASP A 47 5.74 -5.77 -6.68
N LEU A 48 5.26 -5.61 -7.91
CA LEU A 48 3.86 -5.71 -8.39
C LEU A 48 3.07 -6.96 -7.92
N LYS A 49 3.66 -7.79 -7.06
CA LYS A 49 3.15 -9.09 -6.65
C LYS A 49 2.24 -9.01 -5.44
N VAL A 50 2.39 -8.05 -4.52
CA VAL A 50 1.56 -8.03 -3.30
C VAL A 50 1.41 -6.64 -2.67
N ASN A 51 0.86 -5.66 -3.38
CA ASN A 51 0.52 -4.38 -2.73
C ASN A 51 -0.50 -4.62 -1.62
N ALA A 52 -0.23 -4.16 -0.41
CA ALA A 52 -1.10 -4.42 0.73
C ALA A 52 -1.41 -3.16 1.53
N CYS A 53 -2.65 -3.05 2.00
CA CYS A 53 -3.08 -1.99 2.88
C CYS A 53 -2.45 -2.18 4.25
N ARG A 54 -1.58 -1.25 4.60
CA ARG A 54 -0.91 -1.17 5.90
C ARG A 54 -1.48 0.00 6.67
N ALA A 55 -1.54 -0.11 8.00
CA ALA A 55 -1.93 1.04 8.82
C ALA A 55 -0.93 2.18 8.66
N LYS A 56 -1.40 3.43 8.59
CA LYS A 56 -0.53 4.61 8.54
C LYS A 56 0.38 4.66 9.76
N LEU A 57 1.64 4.94 9.50
CA LEU A 57 2.72 5.05 10.45
C LEU A 57 2.49 6.23 11.39
N ASN A 58 2.70 6.01 12.68
CA ASN A 58 2.68 7.10 13.67
C ASN A 58 3.93 7.98 13.54
N ASN A 59 3.89 9.17 14.12
CA ASN A 59 5.04 10.07 14.19
C ASN A 59 6.22 9.36 14.89
N GLY A 60 7.42 9.56 14.36
CA GLY A 60 8.64 8.85 14.75
C GLY A 60 8.81 7.44 14.16
N ALA A 61 7.84 6.92 13.42
CA ALA A 61 8.01 5.64 12.73
C ALA A 61 8.76 5.83 11.40
N LYS A 62 9.62 4.88 11.07
CA LYS A 62 10.41 4.89 9.83
C LYS A 62 9.51 4.77 8.60
N CYS A 63 9.36 5.86 7.86
CA CYS A 63 8.56 5.91 6.63
C CYS A 63 9.37 5.60 5.37
N GLY A 64 10.69 5.78 5.39
CA GLY A 64 11.51 5.52 4.22
C GLY A 64 13.00 5.35 4.52
N SER A 65 13.79 5.30 3.46
CA SER A 65 15.26 5.31 3.50
C SER A 65 15.78 6.38 2.53
N ALA A 66 17.06 6.73 2.61
CA ALA A 66 17.69 7.61 1.63
C ALA A 66 17.49 7.07 0.20
N GLY A 67 16.94 7.93 -0.67
CA GLY A 67 16.58 7.57 -2.05
C GLY A 67 15.14 7.08 -2.24
N SER A 68 14.36 6.89 -1.16
CA SER A 68 12.94 6.54 -1.26
C SER A 68 12.09 7.80 -1.45
N VAL A 69 11.56 8.01 -2.66
CA VAL A 69 10.67 9.14 -3.00
C VAL A 69 9.21 8.73 -2.77
N GLY A 70 8.37 9.62 -2.24
CA GLY A 70 6.94 9.40 -2.10
C GLY A 70 6.50 8.57 -0.89
N ASN A 71 7.22 8.63 0.24
CA ASN A 71 6.85 7.87 1.45
C ASN A 71 5.98 8.67 2.43
N ASP A 72 5.67 9.92 2.12
CA ASP A 72 4.89 10.86 2.93
C ASP A 72 3.48 10.33 3.21
N HIS A 73 2.86 9.69 2.22
CA HIS A 73 1.54 9.09 2.31
C HIS A 73 1.43 7.97 3.38
N LYS A 74 2.57 7.32 3.70
CA LYS A 74 2.65 6.25 4.72
C LYS A 74 2.44 6.80 6.12
N CYS A 75 2.74 8.08 6.34
CA CYS A 75 2.63 8.73 7.64
C CYS A 75 1.22 9.22 7.91
N LYS A 76 0.77 9.12 9.17
CA LYS A 76 -0.49 9.73 9.62
C LYS A 76 -0.48 11.25 9.41
N SER A 77 0.68 11.86 9.61
CA SER A 77 0.94 13.28 9.38
C SER A 77 0.93 13.68 7.90
N GLY A 78 1.12 12.72 6.98
CA GLY A 78 1.30 13.01 5.55
C GLY A 78 2.66 13.64 5.23
N GLU A 79 3.60 13.65 6.17
CA GLU A 79 4.96 14.13 6.00
C GLU A 79 5.97 13.09 6.49
N CYS A 80 6.94 12.78 5.64
CA CYS A 80 8.06 11.89 5.91
C CYS A 80 9.37 12.70 5.83
N SER A 81 10.13 12.80 6.92
CA SER A 81 11.31 13.69 7.00
C SER A 81 12.37 13.12 7.94
N GLY A 82 13.62 13.58 7.82
CA GLY A 82 14.69 13.19 8.77
C GLY A 82 15.91 12.50 8.15
N PHE A 83 16.36 12.93 6.97
CA PHE A 83 17.59 12.39 6.36
C PHE A 83 18.72 12.18 7.39
N PRO A 84 19.36 11.00 7.46
CA PRO A 84 19.24 9.84 6.56
C PRO A 84 18.15 8.82 6.95
N LYS A 85 17.48 9.00 8.09
CA LYS A 85 16.42 8.14 8.61
C LYS A 85 15.08 8.84 8.43
N TYR A 86 14.46 8.62 7.28
CA TYR A 86 13.17 9.21 6.97
C TYR A 86 12.10 8.62 7.90
N GLU A 87 11.62 9.46 8.81
CA GLU A 87 10.65 9.15 9.87
C GLU A 87 9.42 10.06 9.72
N CYS A 88 8.27 9.56 10.17
CA CYS A 88 7.03 10.34 10.14
C CYS A 88 7.13 11.53 11.11
N LYS A 89 6.70 12.69 10.65
CA LYS A 89 6.73 13.94 11.42
C LYS A 89 5.56 14.06 12.38
#